data_AF-A0A936HBE8-F1
#
_entry.id   AF-A0A936HBE8-F1
#
_cell.length_a   1.000
_cell.length_b   1.000
_cell.length_c   1.000
_cell.angle_alpha   90.00
_cell.angle_beta   90.00
_cell.angle_gamma   90.00
#
_symmetry.space_group_name_H-M   'P 1'
#
loop_
_entity.id
_entity.type
_entity.pdbx_description
1 polymer ?
#
loop_
_entity_poly.entity_id
_entity_poly.type
_entity_poly.pdbx_seq_one_letter_code
_entity_poly.pdbx_strand_id
1 'polypeptide(L)'
;MDRSQTKRDLRNRLDVSCRIALTSLLRDLGKFAERAGLAMDATLLSELKNDFPPNVIDSGFIAATAPHQQPETALDWVLTIANQAAAGLGDKKIAADQDTAAEQKRLTVRLLTLFEQINARSDKKSASDFLQYRYPLKPMTPASLFPVLADDCEHGDRNRSVKEYFTLWEGFGKGLKSIPASHREALPLWLDHFETLWACYTACIPSTAAPDVSFYDQSKTAAALAVALWRYHHDRGEDEETIRHHLADRATWDEPKFLLVQGDCFGIQEFIFATGGETQKRAAKLLRGRSFYVSLLSECAALKVLEMLDLPPTSQITNAAGKFLIVAPHTPEALERIAEVQKVLDRWAGLLRIASWVSALSTFDKDGDYSVFADRLDEDGLTVEGTNHLRRAAFFERTSNPRDARNELTNFNETLTRGLPGVSALFAEQLQERLKWHHRDNLFANQVDLANFYRKRGDYIRAAIFACEAFITRLIDHEAGEKEDNYKTRKAALSAYTSKKRRQEWQHLCSSYCLLRDLRNTLAHGNEPSNPKISGIIADEKRLNQEMERLIRVLLDNRE
;
A
#
# COMPACT_ATOMS: atom_id res chain seq x y z
N MET A 1 -16.74 -12.72 29.29
CA MET A 1 -16.39 -13.89 28.46
C MET A 1 -14.89 -14.04 28.48
N ASP A 2 -14.41 -15.23 28.85
CA ASP A 2 -12.99 -15.53 29.01
C ASP A 2 -12.27 -15.50 27.64
N ARG A 3 -11.23 -14.67 27.51
CA ARG A 3 -10.44 -14.52 26.28
C ARG A 3 -9.78 -15.85 25.85
N SER A 4 -9.61 -16.79 26.78
CA SER A 4 -9.07 -18.12 26.48
C SER A 4 -10.08 -19.01 25.73
N GLN A 5 -11.34 -18.98 26.15
CA GLN A 5 -12.45 -19.73 25.55
C GLN A 5 -12.74 -19.22 24.14
N THR A 6 -12.85 -17.89 23.97
CA THR A 6 -13.09 -17.27 22.65
C THR A 6 -11.97 -17.60 21.66
N LYS A 7 -10.70 -17.59 22.08
CA LYS A 7 -9.57 -17.98 21.21
C LYS A 7 -9.61 -19.46 20.82
N ARG A 8 -10.10 -20.35 21.70
CA ARG A 8 -10.24 -21.78 21.44
C ARG A 8 -11.37 -22.05 20.44
N ASP A 9 -12.49 -21.35 20.59
CA ASP A 9 -13.64 -21.45 19.70
C ASP A 9 -13.32 -20.88 18.30
N LEU A 10 -12.61 -19.75 18.23
CA LEU A 10 -12.12 -19.16 16.97
C LEU A 10 -11.12 -20.09 16.26
N ARG A 11 -10.16 -20.66 17.00
CA ARG A 11 -9.19 -21.62 16.45
C ARG A 11 -9.89 -22.88 15.92
N ASN A 12 -10.99 -23.30 16.55
CA ASN A 12 -11.80 -24.42 16.08
C ASN A 12 -12.55 -24.07 14.79
N ARG A 13 -13.16 -22.88 14.71
CA ARG A 13 -13.92 -22.43 13.54
C ARG A 13 -13.05 -22.27 12.30
N LEU A 14 -11.88 -21.62 12.42
CA LEU A 14 -10.91 -21.52 11.33
C LEU A 14 -10.39 -22.90 10.89
N ASP A 15 -10.09 -23.80 11.82
CA ASP A 15 -9.65 -25.16 11.49
C ASP A 15 -10.69 -25.90 10.65
N VAL A 16 -11.98 -25.82 11.01
CA VAL A 16 -13.06 -26.42 10.22
C VAL A 16 -13.17 -25.74 8.85
N SER A 17 -13.11 -24.40 8.75
CA SER A 17 -13.08 -23.72 7.45
C SER A 17 -11.91 -24.20 6.58
N CYS A 18 -10.72 -24.37 7.16
CA CYS A 18 -9.55 -24.93 6.46
C CYS A 18 -9.77 -26.38 6.02
N ARG A 19 -10.45 -27.21 6.82
CA ARG A 19 -10.83 -28.58 6.41
C ARG A 19 -11.75 -28.57 5.21
N ILE A 20 -12.77 -27.71 5.20
CA ILE A 20 -13.70 -27.58 4.06
C ILE A 20 -12.94 -27.16 2.79
N ALA A 21 -12.07 -26.15 2.88
CA ALA A 21 -11.23 -25.73 1.76
C ALA A 21 -10.34 -26.87 1.25
N LEU A 22 -9.68 -27.59 2.16
CA LEU A 22 -8.79 -28.69 1.82
C LEU A 22 -9.55 -29.87 1.20
N THR A 23 -10.71 -30.25 1.73
CA THR A 23 -11.56 -31.29 1.14
C THR A 23 -11.98 -30.91 -0.28
N SER A 24 -12.30 -29.64 -0.54
CA SER A 24 -12.60 -29.14 -1.89
C SER A 24 -11.42 -29.31 -2.85
N LEU A 25 -10.21 -28.89 -2.44
CA LEU A 25 -8.98 -29.07 -3.24
C LEU A 25 -8.66 -30.55 -3.48
N LEU A 26 -8.87 -31.40 -2.48
CA LEU A 26 -8.52 -32.82 -2.58
C LEU A 26 -9.50 -33.63 -3.42
N ARG A 27 -10.76 -33.19 -3.55
CA ARG A 27 -11.67 -33.74 -4.56
C ARG A 27 -11.07 -33.65 -5.97
N ASP A 28 -10.33 -32.58 -6.25
CA ASP A 28 -9.63 -32.38 -7.52
C ASP A 28 -8.28 -33.13 -7.60
N LEU A 29 -7.68 -33.50 -6.46
CA LEU A 29 -6.48 -34.36 -6.42
C LEU A 29 -6.71 -35.70 -7.13
N GLY A 30 -7.90 -36.29 -7.00
CA GLY A 30 -8.23 -37.55 -7.68
C GLY A 30 -8.18 -37.45 -9.21
N LYS A 31 -8.67 -36.33 -9.76
CA LYS A 31 -8.60 -36.06 -11.21
C LYS A 31 -7.17 -35.81 -11.67
N PHE A 32 -6.33 -35.20 -10.81
CA PHE A 32 -4.91 -35.03 -11.12
C PHE A 32 -4.17 -36.37 -11.16
N ALA A 33 -4.41 -37.25 -10.18
CA ALA A 33 -3.87 -38.61 -10.16
C ALA A 33 -4.29 -39.41 -11.40
N GLU A 34 -5.59 -39.36 -11.76
CA GLU A 34 -6.14 -40.02 -12.95
C GLU A 34 -5.43 -39.55 -14.23
N ARG A 35 -5.22 -38.22 -14.39
CA ARG A 35 -4.47 -37.65 -15.52
C ARG A 35 -3.01 -38.09 -15.56
N ALA A 36 -2.41 -38.34 -14.40
CA ALA A 36 -1.08 -38.90 -14.25
C ALA A 36 -1.01 -40.43 -14.48
N GLY A 37 -2.14 -41.08 -14.82
CA GLY A 37 -2.20 -42.52 -15.04
C GLY A 37 -2.20 -43.34 -13.74
N LEU A 38 -2.56 -42.72 -12.62
CA LEU A 38 -2.62 -43.35 -11.31
C LEU A 38 -4.08 -43.59 -10.89
N ALA A 39 -4.34 -44.74 -10.28
CA ALA A 39 -5.61 -44.98 -9.61
C ALA A 39 -5.52 -44.47 -8.17
N MET A 40 -6.53 -43.71 -7.72
CA MET A 40 -6.69 -43.34 -6.31
C MET A 40 -7.18 -44.55 -5.51
N ASP A 41 -6.31 -45.55 -5.36
CA ASP A 41 -6.58 -46.77 -4.60
C ASP A 41 -6.16 -46.63 -3.12
N ALA A 42 -6.47 -47.66 -2.32
CA ALA A 42 -6.13 -47.68 -0.90
C ALA A 42 -4.61 -47.53 -0.66
N THR A 43 -3.78 -47.98 -1.60
CA THR A 43 -2.32 -47.92 -1.53
C THR A 43 -1.85 -46.47 -1.64
N LEU A 44 -2.21 -45.77 -2.72
CA LEU A 44 -1.83 -44.38 -2.97
C LEU A 44 -2.39 -43.45 -1.88
N LEU A 45 -3.62 -43.70 -1.44
CA LEU A 45 -4.22 -42.98 -0.32
C LEU A 45 -3.42 -43.17 0.98
N SER A 46 -2.94 -44.39 1.26
CA SER A 46 -2.13 -44.67 2.45
C SER A 46 -0.76 -43.99 2.40
N GLU A 47 -0.15 -43.91 1.20
CA GLU A 47 1.11 -43.21 0.99
C GLU A 47 0.95 -41.71 1.26
N LEU A 48 -0.09 -41.10 0.66
CA LEU A 48 -0.39 -39.68 0.85
C LEU A 48 -0.76 -39.37 2.29
N LYS A 49 -1.51 -40.25 2.98
CA LYS A 49 -2.00 -40.02 4.35
C LYS A 49 -0.92 -39.60 5.34
N ASN A 50 0.30 -40.13 5.19
CA ASN A 50 1.42 -39.80 6.07
C ASN A 50 1.98 -38.39 5.85
N ASP A 51 1.66 -37.75 4.73
CA ASP A 51 2.16 -36.43 4.36
C ASP A 51 1.17 -35.29 4.68
N PHE A 52 -0.09 -35.63 4.97
CA PHE A 52 -1.14 -34.69 5.37
C PHE A 52 -1.25 -34.51 6.89
N PRO A 53 -1.93 -33.44 7.36
CA PRO A 53 -2.29 -33.28 8.76
C PRO A 53 -3.16 -34.44 9.28
N PRO A 54 -3.04 -34.80 10.57
CA PRO A 54 -3.82 -35.89 11.15
C PRO A 54 -5.33 -35.60 11.06
N ASN A 55 -6.12 -36.65 10.84
CA ASN A 55 -7.59 -36.60 10.73
C ASN A 55 -8.12 -35.73 9.57
N VAL A 56 -7.30 -35.43 8.55
CA VAL A 56 -7.77 -34.82 7.30
C VAL A 56 -8.22 -35.88 6.30
N ILE A 57 -7.50 -37.00 6.23
CA ILE A 57 -7.79 -38.15 5.36
C ILE A 57 -8.51 -39.21 6.21
N ASP A 58 -9.84 -39.13 6.26
CA ASP A 58 -10.76 -40.06 6.93
C ASP A 58 -11.71 -40.77 5.93
N SER A 59 -12.75 -41.44 6.43
CA SER A 59 -13.73 -42.11 5.57
C SER A 59 -14.58 -41.14 4.74
N GLY A 60 -14.88 -39.94 5.26
CA GLY A 60 -15.61 -38.90 4.53
C GLY A 60 -14.76 -38.28 3.43
N PHE A 61 -13.46 -38.14 3.68
CA PHE A 61 -12.48 -37.76 2.66
C PHE A 61 -12.45 -38.73 1.48
N ILE A 62 -12.36 -40.03 1.74
CA ILE A 62 -12.30 -41.05 0.68
C ILE A 62 -13.57 -41.00 -0.18
N ALA A 63 -14.73 -40.86 0.45
CA ALA A 63 -16.01 -40.67 -0.25
C ALA A 63 -16.00 -39.40 -1.13
N ALA A 64 -15.50 -38.27 -0.62
CA ALA A 64 -15.43 -37.01 -1.37
C ALA A 64 -14.45 -37.05 -2.56
N THR A 65 -13.40 -37.88 -2.51
CA THR A 65 -12.46 -38.10 -3.62
C THR A 65 -12.97 -39.10 -4.67
N ALA A 66 -14.04 -39.84 -4.39
CA ALA A 66 -14.60 -40.80 -5.33
C ALA A 66 -15.25 -40.06 -6.52
N PRO A 67 -14.95 -40.45 -7.77
CA PRO A 67 -15.59 -39.83 -8.93
C PRO A 67 -17.11 -40.05 -8.92
N HIS A 68 -17.86 -38.98 -9.18
CA HIS A 68 -19.22 -39.04 -9.72
C HIS A 68 -20.30 -39.78 -8.90
N GLN A 69 -20.28 -39.68 -7.57
CA GLN A 69 -21.47 -40.03 -6.79
C GLN A 69 -22.49 -38.88 -6.76
N GLN A 70 -23.78 -39.21 -6.69
CA GLN A 70 -24.79 -38.18 -6.40
C GLN A 70 -24.51 -37.62 -5.00
N PRO A 71 -24.65 -36.31 -4.76
CA PRO A 71 -24.40 -35.73 -3.45
C PRO A 71 -25.42 -36.27 -2.44
N GLU A 72 -24.93 -36.95 -1.40
CA GLU A 72 -25.77 -37.59 -0.37
C GLU A 72 -25.81 -36.75 0.92
N THR A 73 -24.65 -36.24 1.36
CA THR A 73 -24.51 -35.44 2.58
C THR A 73 -24.62 -33.94 2.30
N ALA A 74 -24.90 -33.14 3.33
CA ALA A 74 -24.87 -31.67 3.21
C ALA A 74 -23.51 -31.15 2.71
N LEU A 75 -22.41 -31.76 3.14
CA LEU A 75 -21.06 -31.40 2.70
C LEU A 75 -20.85 -31.69 1.21
N ASP A 76 -21.32 -32.85 0.71
CA ASP A 76 -21.21 -33.19 -0.71
C ASP A 76 -21.97 -32.20 -1.59
N TRP A 77 -23.14 -31.75 -1.13
CA TRP A 77 -23.90 -30.69 -1.79
C TRP A 77 -23.12 -29.37 -1.83
N VAL A 78 -22.58 -28.92 -0.70
CA VAL A 78 -21.74 -27.71 -0.64
C VAL A 78 -20.59 -27.77 -1.64
N LEU A 79 -19.81 -28.86 -1.61
CA LEU A 79 -18.65 -29.04 -2.48
C LEU A 79 -19.05 -29.11 -3.95
N THR A 80 -20.19 -29.73 -4.26
CA THR A 80 -20.68 -29.89 -5.64
C THR A 80 -21.18 -28.58 -6.21
N ILE A 81 -22.00 -27.83 -5.47
CA ILE A 81 -22.48 -26.51 -5.90
C ILE A 81 -21.33 -25.53 -6.04
N ALA A 82 -20.38 -25.51 -5.10
CA ALA A 82 -19.21 -24.64 -5.17
C ALA A 82 -18.35 -24.91 -6.41
N ASN A 83 -18.09 -26.19 -6.74
CA ASN A 83 -17.33 -26.55 -7.93
C ASN A 83 -18.09 -26.25 -9.24
N GLN A 84 -19.42 -26.40 -9.26
CA GLN A 84 -20.26 -26.00 -10.41
C GLN A 84 -20.21 -24.50 -10.65
N ALA A 85 -20.38 -23.71 -9.58
CA ALA A 85 -20.28 -22.25 -9.63
C ALA A 85 -18.89 -21.78 -10.09
N ALA A 86 -17.81 -22.37 -9.56
CA ALA A 86 -16.44 -22.07 -9.99
C ALA A 86 -16.18 -22.41 -11.46
N ALA A 87 -16.80 -23.48 -11.97
CA ALA A 87 -16.69 -23.92 -13.35
C ALA A 87 -17.53 -23.07 -14.34
N GLY A 88 -18.35 -22.13 -13.86
CA GLY A 88 -19.32 -21.40 -14.70
C GLY A 88 -20.41 -22.31 -15.29
N LEU A 89 -20.55 -23.52 -14.75
CA LEU A 89 -21.55 -24.49 -15.14
C LEU A 89 -22.74 -24.27 -14.20
N GLY A 90 -23.80 -23.58 -14.68
CA GLY A 90 -25.03 -23.46 -13.90
C GLY A 90 -25.66 -24.84 -13.65
N ASP A 91 -26.58 -25.24 -14.52
CA ASP A 91 -27.32 -26.50 -14.37
C ASP A 91 -26.64 -27.73 -14.99
N LYS A 92 -25.56 -27.51 -15.73
CA LYS A 92 -24.91 -28.57 -16.50
C LYS A 92 -23.97 -29.34 -15.57
N LYS A 93 -24.26 -30.63 -15.36
CA LYS A 93 -23.25 -31.54 -14.78
C LYS A 93 -21.99 -31.46 -15.63
N ILE A 94 -20.82 -31.43 -14.99
CA ILE A 94 -19.57 -31.80 -15.67
C ILE A 94 -19.84 -33.19 -16.24
N ALA A 95 -19.86 -33.31 -17.58
CA ALA A 95 -20.20 -34.55 -18.24
C ALA A 95 -19.29 -35.66 -17.67
N ALA A 96 -19.92 -36.72 -17.15
CA ALA A 96 -19.22 -37.97 -16.87
C ALA A 96 -19.08 -38.64 -18.23
N ASP A 97 -17.97 -38.37 -18.90
CA ASP A 97 -17.70 -38.95 -20.21
C ASP A 97 -17.40 -40.43 -20.01
N GLN A 98 -18.41 -41.27 -20.25
CA GLN A 98 -18.24 -42.72 -20.42
C GLN A 98 -17.64 -43.08 -21.80
N ASP A 99 -17.16 -42.08 -22.56
CA ASP A 99 -16.64 -42.23 -23.91
C ASP A 99 -15.11 -42.06 -23.95
N THR A 100 -14.42 -43.15 -24.28
CA THR A 100 -12.96 -43.25 -24.44
C THR A 100 -12.36 -42.17 -25.36
N ALA A 101 -13.12 -41.71 -26.37
CA ALA A 101 -12.64 -40.68 -27.30
C ALA A 101 -12.60 -39.28 -26.66
N ALA A 102 -13.55 -38.96 -25.79
CA ALA A 102 -13.59 -37.71 -25.03
C ALA A 102 -12.52 -37.69 -23.93
N GLU A 103 -12.30 -38.81 -23.26
CA GLU A 103 -11.21 -38.99 -22.29
C GLU A 103 -9.84 -38.79 -22.93
N GLN A 104 -9.61 -39.40 -24.10
CA GLN A 104 -8.36 -39.26 -24.84
C GLN A 104 -8.10 -37.80 -25.25
N LYS A 105 -9.14 -37.09 -25.73
CA LYS A 105 -9.05 -35.67 -26.07
C LYS A 105 -8.72 -34.82 -24.84
N ARG A 106 -9.28 -35.13 -23.67
CA ARG A 106 -9.06 -34.37 -22.43
C ARG A 106 -7.63 -34.50 -21.87
N LEU A 107 -6.96 -35.62 -22.10
CA LEU A 107 -5.57 -35.83 -21.67
C LEU A 107 -4.56 -35.10 -22.57
N THR A 108 -4.86 -34.95 -23.85
CA THR A 108 -3.94 -34.35 -24.82
C THR A 108 -4.07 -32.83 -24.95
N VAL A 109 -5.22 -32.26 -24.53
CA VAL A 109 -5.44 -30.81 -24.49
C VAL A 109 -4.52 -30.12 -23.47
N ARG A 110 -4.08 -28.91 -23.80
CA ARG A 110 -3.30 -28.01 -22.93
C ARG A 110 -4.11 -26.76 -22.59
N LEU A 111 -3.66 -26.04 -21.57
CA LEU A 111 -4.29 -24.79 -21.14
C LEU A 111 -4.10 -23.72 -22.22
N LEU A 112 -5.22 -23.13 -22.67
CA LEU A 112 -5.24 -22.05 -23.65
C LEU A 112 -4.75 -20.75 -23.00
N THR A 113 -4.09 -19.90 -23.79
CA THR A 113 -3.82 -18.53 -23.36
C THR A 113 -5.06 -17.66 -23.51
N LEU A 114 -5.39 -16.87 -22.49
CA LEU A 114 -6.48 -15.90 -22.56
C LEU A 114 -6.15 -14.76 -23.53
N PHE A 115 -4.85 -14.44 -23.75
CA PHE A 115 -4.44 -13.30 -24.55
C PHE A 115 -4.79 -13.42 -26.04
N GLU A 116 -4.74 -14.62 -26.60
CA GLU A 116 -5.15 -14.85 -28.00
C GLU A 116 -6.67 -14.68 -28.20
N GLN A 117 -7.44 -14.77 -27.11
CA GLN A 117 -8.90 -14.76 -27.16
C GLN A 117 -9.48 -13.34 -27.07
N ILE A 118 -8.73 -12.36 -26.55
CA ILE A 118 -9.19 -10.98 -26.31
C ILE A 118 -9.68 -10.28 -27.60
N ASN A 119 -9.15 -10.65 -28.77
CA ASN A 119 -9.50 -10.08 -30.07
C ASN A 119 -10.11 -11.09 -31.06
N ALA A 120 -10.39 -12.32 -30.62
CA ALA A 120 -11.03 -13.32 -31.48
C ALA A 120 -12.48 -12.90 -31.76
N ARG A 121 -12.69 -12.20 -32.88
CA ARG A 121 -14.01 -11.72 -33.32
C ARG A 121 -15.02 -12.87 -33.34
N SER A 122 -16.26 -12.51 -33.03
CA SER A 122 -17.47 -13.28 -32.77
C SER A 122 -17.96 -14.27 -33.85
N ASP A 123 -17.10 -14.81 -34.72
CA ASP A 123 -17.48 -15.88 -35.65
C ASP A 123 -17.28 -17.26 -35.00
N LYS A 124 -18.33 -17.63 -34.25
CA LYS A 124 -18.45 -18.73 -33.29
C LYS A 124 -18.29 -20.17 -33.82
N LYS A 125 -17.59 -20.43 -34.93
CA LYS A 125 -17.48 -21.82 -35.45
C LYS A 125 -16.07 -22.40 -35.66
N SER A 126 -14.99 -21.62 -35.56
CA SER A 126 -13.60 -22.17 -35.65
C SER A 126 -12.59 -21.49 -34.73
N ALA A 127 -13.02 -20.87 -33.62
CA ALA A 127 -12.10 -20.13 -32.75
C ALA A 127 -10.91 -20.97 -32.25
N SER A 128 -11.08 -22.28 -32.02
CA SER A 128 -9.99 -23.17 -31.59
C SER A 128 -8.88 -23.37 -32.63
N ASP A 129 -9.21 -23.29 -33.92
CA ASP A 129 -8.24 -23.53 -35.02
C ASP A 129 -7.30 -22.34 -35.23
N PHE A 130 -7.63 -21.18 -34.68
CA PHE A 130 -6.82 -19.95 -34.76
C PHE A 130 -5.92 -19.73 -33.55
N LEU A 131 -6.13 -20.45 -32.44
CA LEU A 131 -5.32 -20.30 -31.23
C LEU A 131 -4.03 -21.08 -31.38
N GLN A 132 -2.91 -20.37 -31.51
CA GLN A 132 -1.59 -20.95 -31.77
C GLN A 132 -0.79 -21.26 -30.51
N TYR A 133 -1.15 -20.65 -29.37
CA TYR A 133 -0.36 -20.71 -28.16
C TYR A 133 -1.05 -21.47 -27.02
N ARG A 134 -0.25 -22.21 -26.25
CA ARG A 134 -0.68 -23.03 -25.11
C ARG A 134 0.33 -22.95 -23.98
N TYR A 135 -0.11 -23.17 -22.75
CA TYR A 135 0.83 -23.40 -21.65
C TYR A 135 1.28 -24.87 -21.63
N PRO A 136 2.59 -25.15 -21.62
CA PRO A 136 3.08 -26.51 -21.54
C PRO A 136 2.83 -27.09 -20.14
N LEU A 137 2.66 -28.42 -20.03
CA LEU A 137 2.53 -29.12 -18.75
C LEU A 137 3.87 -29.13 -17.99
N LYS A 138 4.22 -28.01 -17.39
CA LYS A 138 5.45 -27.80 -16.60
C LYS A 138 5.10 -27.11 -15.28
N PRO A 139 5.90 -27.32 -14.22
CA PRO A 139 5.73 -26.57 -12.98
C PRO A 139 5.86 -25.07 -13.23
N MET A 140 5.13 -24.25 -12.48
CA MET A 140 5.17 -22.80 -12.58
C MET A 140 6.53 -22.27 -12.10
N THR A 141 7.31 -21.76 -13.05
CA THR A 141 8.61 -21.12 -12.81
C THR A 141 8.75 -19.93 -13.76
N PRO A 142 9.67 -18.99 -13.50
CA PRO A 142 9.93 -17.90 -14.43
C PRO A 142 10.30 -18.36 -15.86
N ALA A 143 10.85 -19.57 -16.01
CA ALA A 143 11.23 -20.15 -17.30
C ALA A 143 10.06 -20.81 -18.05
N SER A 144 8.98 -21.17 -17.36
CA SER A 144 7.80 -21.87 -17.91
C SER A 144 6.54 -20.99 -17.92
N LEU A 145 6.68 -19.70 -17.57
CA LEU A 145 5.56 -18.77 -17.46
C LEU A 145 4.94 -18.39 -18.80
N PHE A 146 5.72 -18.39 -19.89
CA PHE A 146 5.24 -17.95 -21.20
C PHE A 146 4.62 -19.11 -21.99
N PRO A 147 3.51 -18.88 -22.70
CA PRO A 147 2.92 -19.89 -23.55
C PRO A 147 3.83 -20.16 -24.78
N VAL A 148 3.76 -21.39 -25.29
CA VAL A 148 4.53 -21.88 -26.44
C VAL A 148 3.58 -22.25 -27.59
N LEU A 149 4.11 -22.51 -28.78
CA LEU A 149 3.29 -22.96 -29.89
C LEU A 149 2.61 -24.31 -29.57
N ALA A 150 1.38 -24.48 -30.02
CA ALA A 150 0.60 -25.70 -29.81
C ALA A 150 1.37 -26.93 -30.31
N ASP A 151 1.98 -26.85 -31.49
CA ASP A 151 2.79 -27.93 -32.08
C ASP A 151 3.98 -28.37 -31.21
N ASP A 152 4.50 -27.48 -30.34
CA ASP A 152 5.62 -27.75 -29.45
C ASP A 152 5.21 -28.51 -28.16
N CYS A 153 3.92 -28.56 -27.84
CA CYS A 153 3.44 -29.11 -26.56
C CYS A 153 2.15 -29.97 -26.63
N GLU A 154 1.40 -29.93 -27.74
CA GLU A 154 0.21 -30.74 -28.03
C GLU A 154 0.54 -31.76 -29.13
N HIS A 155 1.13 -32.89 -28.76
CA HIS A 155 1.56 -33.90 -29.74
C HIS A 155 0.48 -34.93 -30.11
N GLY A 156 -0.73 -34.81 -29.56
CA GLY A 156 -1.81 -35.79 -29.76
C GLY A 156 -1.54 -37.20 -29.17
N ASP A 157 -0.41 -37.41 -28.50
CA ASP A 157 -0.02 -38.68 -27.89
C ASP A 157 -0.46 -38.75 -26.41
N ARG A 158 -1.37 -39.70 -26.12
CA ARG A 158 -1.84 -40.00 -24.76
C ARG A 158 -0.70 -40.41 -23.84
N ASN A 159 0.17 -41.33 -24.28
CA ASN A 159 1.23 -41.88 -23.44
C ASN A 159 2.25 -40.81 -23.06
N ARG A 160 2.55 -39.90 -24.00
CA ARG A 160 3.40 -38.75 -23.72
C ARG A 160 2.74 -37.79 -22.73
N SER A 161 1.46 -37.46 -22.93
CA SER A 161 0.73 -36.55 -22.03
C SER A 161 0.62 -37.10 -20.61
N VAL A 162 0.33 -38.40 -20.46
CA VAL A 162 0.29 -39.07 -19.15
C VAL A 162 1.65 -39.01 -18.45
N LYS A 163 2.76 -39.19 -19.18
CA LYS A 163 4.12 -39.03 -18.60
C LYS A 163 4.40 -37.59 -18.16
N GLU A 164 3.94 -36.59 -18.90
CA GLU A 164 4.06 -35.17 -18.52
C GLU A 164 3.25 -34.88 -17.25
N TYR A 165 2.00 -35.34 -17.15
CA TYR A 165 1.21 -35.27 -15.92
C TYR A 165 1.85 -36.01 -14.75
N PHE A 166 2.40 -37.21 -14.99
CA PHE A 166 3.10 -37.98 -13.97
C PHE A 166 4.35 -37.25 -13.45
N THR A 167 5.07 -36.54 -14.33
CA THR A 167 6.21 -35.70 -13.92
C THR A 167 5.77 -34.57 -13.00
N LEU A 168 4.64 -33.92 -13.28
CA LEU A 168 4.03 -32.93 -12.38
C LEU A 168 3.62 -33.58 -11.05
N TRP A 169 3.01 -34.76 -11.09
CA TRP A 169 2.60 -35.51 -9.89
C TRP A 169 3.79 -35.89 -9.00
N GLU A 170 4.88 -36.40 -9.58
CA GLU A 170 6.09 -36.72 -8.82
C GLU A 170 6.69 -35.48 -8.15
N GLY A 171 6.73 -34.35 -8.88
CA GLY A 171 7.18 -33.08 -8.33
C GLY A 171 6.29 -32.60 -7.19
N PHE A 172 4.98 -32.68 -7.37
CA PHE A 172 3.99 -32.39 -6.34
C PHE A 172 4.19 -33.27 -5.10
N GLY A 173 4.32 -34.59 -5.26
CA GLY A 173 4.53 -35.52 -4.16
C GLY A 173 5.85 -35.27 -3.40
N LYS A 174 6.93 -34.92 -4.10
CA LYS A 174 8.20 -34.48 -3.47
C LYS A 174 8.04 -33.18 -2.69
N GLY A 175 7.31 -32.22 -3.25
CA GLY A 175 7.00 -30.95 -2.58
C GLY A 175 6.14 -31.15 -1.32
N LEU A 176 5.16 -32.05 -1.38
CA LEU A 176 4.27 -32.36 -0.25
C LEU A 176 5.07 -32.92 0.93
N LYS A 177 6.02 -33.83 0.67
CA LYS A 177 6.97 -34.37 1.67
C LYS A 177 7.91 -33.31 2.25
N SER A 178 8.14 -32.22 1.51
CA SER A 178 9.02 -31.13 1.93
C SER A 178 8.31 -30.10 2.83
N ILE A 179 6.98 -30.15 2.95
CA ILE A 179 6.24 -29.31 3.90
C ILE A 179 6.66 -29.72 5.32
N PRO A 180 7.10 -28.79 6.18
CA PRO A 180 7.58 -29.11 7.51
C PRO A 180 6.56 -29.91 8.33
N ALA A 181 6.97 -31.05 8.88
CA ALA A 181 6.08 -31.91 9.67
C ALA A 181 5.49 -31.19 10.89
N SER A 182 6.23 -30.25 11.48
CA SER A 182 5.75 -29.40 12.59
C SER A 182 4.55 -28.52 12.22
N HIS A 183 4.36 -28.20 10.93
CA HIS A 183 3.24 -27.36 10.49
C HIS A 183 1.95 -28.16 10.36
N ARG A 184 2.00 -29.51 10.37
CA ARG A 184 0.81 -30.38 10.33
C ARG A 184 -0.09 -30.22 11.56
N GLU A 185 0.41 -29.68 12.66
CA GLU A 185 -0.38 -29.34 13.85
C GLU A 185 -1.10 -27.99 13.75
N ALA A 186 -0.79 -27.20 12.72
CA ALA A 186 -1.38 -25.89 12.43
C ALA A 186 -1.98 -25.90 11.02
N LEU A 187 -3.19 -26.45 10.88
CA LEU A 187 -3.84 -26.64 9.58
C LEU A 187 -3.88 -25.39 8.70
N PRO A 188 -4.17 -24.17 9.20
CA PRO A 188 -4.15 -22.97 8.35
C PRO A 188 -2.78 -22.71 7.69
N LEU A 189 -1.70 -22.85 8.46
CA LEU A 189 -0.34 -22.66 7.96
C LEU A 189 0.09 -23.79 7.01
N TRP A 190 -0.33 -25.02 7.30
CA TRP A 190 -0.07 -26.14 6.39
C TRP A 190 -0.83 -25.97 5.07
N LEU A 191 -2.07 -25.47 5.12
CA LEU A 191 -2.89 -25.21 3.94
C LEU A 191 -2.26 -24.14 3.04
N ASP A 192 -1.62 -23.10 3.60
CA ASP A 192 -0.85 -22.12 2.82
C ASP A 192 0.27 -22.80 1.99
N HIS A 193 1.03 -23.68 2.62
CA HIS A 193 2.07 -24.44 1.91
C HIS A 193 1.48 -25.35 0.83
N PHE A 194 0.38 -26.03 1.14
CA PHE A 194 -0.31 -26.91 0.22
C PHE A 194 -0.87 -26.14 -0.99
N GLU A 195 -1.51 -24.99 -0.77
CA GLU A 195 -2.08 -24.16 -1.83
C GLU A 195 -0.99 -23.62 -2.76
N THR A 196 0.14 -23.16 -2.21
CA THR A 196 1.29 -22.72 -3.01
C THR A 196 1.85 -23.87 -3.85
N LEU A 197 1.98 -25.05 -3.25
CA LEU A 197 2.44 -26.25 -3.95
C LEU A 197 1.44 -26.67 -5.04
N TRP A 198 0.15 -26.61 -4.75
CA TRP A 198 -0.94 -26.88 -5.68
C TRP A 198 -0.87 -25.92 -6.87
N ALA A 199 -0.70 -24.62 -6.64
CA ALA A 199 -0.48 -23.61 -7.68
C ALA A 199 0.72 -23.97 -8.56
N CYS A 200 1.87 -24.29 -7.96
CA CYS A 200 3.08 -24.62 -8.69
C CYS A 200 2.93 -25.79 -9.66
N TYR A 201 2.15 -26.82 -9.32
CA TYR A 201 2.05 -28.05 -10.13
C TYR A 201 0.76 -28.16 -10.95
N THR A 202 -0.25 -27.34 -10.67
CA THR A 202 -1.56 -27.43 -11.32
C THR A 202 -1.98 -26.20 -12.11
N ALA A 203 -1.23 -25.09 -12.03
CA ALA A 203 -1.57 -23.85 -12.74
C ALA A 203 -1.56 -23.97 -14.28
N CYS A 204 -0.73 -24.85 -14.85
CA CYS A 204 -0.67 -25.07 -16.30
C CYS A 204 -1.52 -26.26 -16.77
N ILE A 205 -2.27 -26.89 -15.85
CA ILE A 205 -3.19 -27.97 -16.19
C ILE A 205 -4.53 -27.34 -16.61
N PRO A 206 -5.12 -27.72 -17.75
CA PRO A 206 -6.44 -27.22 -18.12
C PRO A 206 -7.52 -27.76 -17.18
N SER A 207 -8.48 -26.91 -16.83
CA SER A 207 -9.64 -27.31 -16.06
C SER A 207 -10.49 -28.36 -16.79
N THR A 208 -11.44 -28.95 -16.08
CA THR A 208 -12.35 -29.95 -16.68
C THR A 208 -13.53 -29.30 -17.38
N ALA A 209 -13.87 -28.07 -17.01
CA ALA A 209 -15.03 -27.35 -17.52
C ALA A 209 -14.70 -26.60 -18.81
N ALA A 210 -13.55 -25.92 -18.84
CA ALA A 210 -13.11 -25.15 -19.99
C ALA A 210 -11.56 -25.14 -20.10
N PRO A 211 -11.00 -25.32 -21.31
CA PRO A 211 -9.55 -25.42 -21.51
C PRO A 211 -8.82 -24.08 -21.40
N ASP A 212 -9.51 -22.96 -21.23
CA ASP A 212 -9.00 -21.61 -21.00
C ASP A 212 -8.97 -21.21 -19.51
N VAL A 213 -9.52 -22.05 -18.63
CA VAL A 213 -9.43 -21.92 -17.18
C VAL A 213 -8.40 -22.93 -16.66
N SER A 214 -7.49 -22.46 -15.81
CA SER A 214 -6.52 -23.30 -15.12
C SER A 214 -7.20 -24.20 -14.09
N PHE A 215 -6.69 -25.41 -13.93
CA PHE A 215 -7.14 -26.35 -12.90
C PHE A 215 -6.96 -25.77 -11.51
N TYR A 216 -5.81 -25.14 -11.25
CA TYR A 216 -5.56 -24.42 -10.00
C TYR A 216 -6.61 -23.35 -9.72
N ASP A 217 -6.89 -22.46 -10.69
CA ASP A 217 -7.80 -21.32 -10.48
C ASP A 217 -9.23 -21.78 -10.23
N GLN A 218 -9.69 -22.81 -10.96
CA GLN A 218 -11.00 -23.43 -10.72
C GLN A 218 -11.05 -24.05 -9.32
N SER A 219 -10.07 -24.88 -8.94
CA SER A 219 -10.03 -25.55 -7.63
C SER A 219 -9.95 -24.57 -6.47
N LYS A 220 -9.12 -23.51 -6.57
CA LYS A 220 -9.03 -22.46 -5.56
C LYS A 220 -10.34 -21.71 -5.39
N THR A 221 -10.98 -21.33 -6.51
CA THR A 221 -12.28 -20.66 -6.50
C THR A 221 -13.37 -21.56 -5.91
N ALA A 222 -13.37 -22.85 -6.26
CA ALA A 222 -14.30 -23.84 -5.68
C ALA A 222 -14.07 -24.01 -4.17
N ALA A 223 -12.83 -24.01 -3.70
CA ALA A 223 -12.51 -24.06 -2.27
C ALA A 223 -13.02 -22.81 -1.52
N ALA A 224 -12.80 -21.61 -2.07
CA ALA A 224 -13.30 -20.37 -1.50
C ALA A 224 -14.83 -20.33 -1.39
N LEU A 225 -15.51 -20.73 -2.48
CA LEU A 225 -16.98 -20.80 -2.53
C LEU A 225 -17.52 -21.87 -1.58
N ALA A 226 -16.88 -23.03 -1.49
CA ALA A 226 -17.29 -24.10 -0.57
C ALA A 226 -17.24 -23.64 0.89
N VAL A 227 -16.18 -22.93 1.27
CA VAL A 227 -16.05 -22.38 2.63
C VAL A 227 -17.13 -21.35 2.90
N ALA A 228 -17.35 -20.39 2.00
CA ALA A 228 -18.36 -19.36 2.19
C ALA A 228 -19.78 -19.95 2.24
N LEU A 229 -20.08 -20.93 1.39
CA LEU A 229 -21.38 -21.60 1.37
C LEU A 229 -21.60 -22.45 2.62
N TRP A 230 -20.59 -23.21 3.05
CA TRP A 230 -20.64 -23.96 4.31
C TRP A 230 -20.86 -23.03 5.49
N ARG A 231 -20.08 -21.93 5.57
CA ARG A 231 -20.19 -20.94 6.65
C ARG A 231 -21.54 -20.25 6.68
N TYR A 232 -22.13 -19.94 5.52
CA TYR A 232 -23.46 -19.35 5.45
C TYR A 232 -24.50 -20.20 6.19
N HIS A 233 -24.53 -21.50 5.92
CA HIS A 233 -25.47 -22.42 6.56
C HIS A 233 -25.10 -22.74 8.02
N HIS A 234 -23.81 -22.95 8.30
CA HIS A 234 -23.31 -23.26 9.63
C HIS A 234 -23.58 -22.12 10.64
N ASP A 235 -23.32 -20.88 10.24
CA ASP A 235 -23.48 -19.70 11.10
C ASP A 235 -24.98 -19.41 11.39
N ARG A 236 -25.89 -19.93 10.56
CA ARG A 236 -27.35 -19.87 10.76
C ARG A 236 -27.89 -21.03 11.60
N GLY A 237 -27.05 -22.01 11.93
CA GLY A 237 -27.45 -23.19 12.69
C GLY A 237 -28.42 -24.11 11.93
N GLU A 238 -28.36 -24.11 10.60
CA GLU A 238 -29.23 -24.98 9.79
C GLU A 238 -28.81 -26.45 9.91
N ASP A 239 -29.79 -27.35 10.03
CA ASP A 239 -29.55 -28.80 10.06
C ASP A 239 -29.24 -29.38 8.67
N GLU A 240 -28.74 -30.61 8.64
CA GLU A 240 -28.34 -31.28 7.40
C GLU A 240 -29.48 -31.45 6.38
N GLU A 241 -30.72 -31.67 6.82
CA GLU A 241 -31.86 -31.83 5.91
C GLU A 241 -32.21 -30.50 5.25
N THR A 242 -32.22 -29.43 6.04
CA THR A 242 -32.44 -28.05 5.59
C THR A 242 -31.37 -27.62 4.58
N ILE A 243 -30.08 -27.87 4.87
CA ILE A 243 -28.99 -27.55 3.95
C ILE A 243 -29.14 -28.29 2.63
N ARG A 244 -29.42 -29.60 2.68
CA ARG A 244 -29.64 -30.40 1.46
C ARG A 244 -30.82 -29.88 0.66
N HIS A 245 -31.93 -29.54 1.31
CA HIS A 245 -33.09 -28.97 0.64
C HIS A 245 -32.76 -27.64 -0.03
N HIS A 246 -32.11 -26.70 0.68
CA HIS A 246 -31.68 -25.42 0.12
C HIS A 246 -30.73 -25.62 -1.07
N LEU A 247 -29.72 -26.49 -0.97
CA LEU A 247 -28.75 -26.66 -2.06
C LEU A 247 -29.32 -27.43 -3.26
N ALA A 248 -30.29 -28.32 -3.05
CA ALA A 248 -30.97 -29.06 -4.11
C ALA A 248 -32.06 -28.22 -4.81
N ASP A 249 -32.75 -27.33 -4.09
CA ASP A 249 -33.80 -26.48 -4.63
C ASP A 249 -33.25 -25.17 -5.20
N ARG A 250 -33.37 -25.04 -6.52
CA ARG A 250 -32.92 -23.87 -7.28
C ARG A 250 -33.66 -22.59 -6.93
N ALA A 251 -34.89 -22.67 -6.42
CA ALA A 251 -35.63 -21.48 -5.99
C ALA A 251 -34.88 -20.71 -4.89
N THR A 252 -34.01 -21.38 -4.13
CA THR A 252 -33.22 -20.77 -3.07
C THR A 252 -31.87 -20.22 -3.53
N TRP A 253 -31.49 -20.40 -4.80
CA TRP A 253 -30.19 -19.94 -5.32
C TRP A 253 -30.12 -18.42 -5.49
N ASP A 254 -31.28 -17.76 -5.64
CA ASP A 254 -31.38 -16.30 -5.71
C ASP A 254 -31.12 -15.60 -4.37
N GLU A 255 -31.08 -16.35 -3.26
CA GLU A 255 -30.70 -15.78 -1.97
C GLU A 255 -29.22 -15.41 -1.95
N PRO A 256 -28.87 -14.21 -1.45
CA PRO A 256 -27.48 -13.78 -1.41
C PRO A 256 -26.74 -14.57 -0.31
N LYS A 257 -26.05 -15.64 -0.71
CA LYS A 257 -25.26 -16.51 0.19
C LYS A 257 -23.78 -16.08 0.31
N PHE A 258 -23.30 -15.27 -0.63
CA PHE A 258 -21.90 -14.85 -0.74
C PHE A 258 -21.72 -13.34 -0.57
N LEU A 259 -20.61 -12.94 0.04
CA LEU A 259 -20.08 -11.58 0.05
C LEU A 259 -18.78 -11.53 -0.74
N LEU A 260 -18.66 -10.54 -1.62
CA LEU A 260 -17.42 -10.18 -2.31
C LEU A 260 -16.80 -8.98 -1.60
N VAL A 261 -15.78 -9.23 -0.79
CA VAL A 261 -15.08 -8.21 -0.01
C VAL A 261 -13.87 -7.74 -0.80
N GLN A 262 -13.95 -6.50 -1.30
CA GLN A 262 -12.87 -5.88 -2.05
C GLN A 262 -12.18 -4.80 -1.21
N GLY A 263 -10.86 -4.90 -1.05
CA GLY A 263 -10.03 -3.81 -0.56
C GLY A 263 -9.31 -3.15 -1.73
N ASP A 264 -9.28 -1.82 -1.75
CA ASP A 264 -8.63 -1.04 -2.81
C ASP A 264 -7.87 0.15 -2.20
N CYS A 265 -6.56 0.20 -2.44
CA CYS A 265 -5.74 1.34 -2.05
C CYS A 265 -5.85 2.44 -3.11
N PHE A 266 -6.54 3.54 -2.78
CA PHE A 266 -6.63 4.71 -3.66
C PHE A 266 -5.37 5.60 -3.56
N GLY A 267 -5.09 6.35 -4.63
CA GLY A 267 -4.00 7.32 -4.67
C GLY A 267 -2.58 6.73 -4.70
N ILE A 268 -2.43 5.47 -5.12
CA ILE A 268 -1.13 4.79 -5.22
C ILE A 268 -0.15 5.58 -6.09
N GLN A 269 -0.61 6.15 -7.20
CA GLN A 269 0.25 6.94 -8.09
C GLN A 269 0.76 8.20 -7.40
N GLU A 270 -0.13 8.97 -6.76
CA GLU A 270 0.28 10.13 -5.97
C GLU A 270 1.25 9.73 -4.86
N PHE A 271 1.00 8.64 -4.13
CA PHE A 271 1.88 8.16 -3.07
C PHE A 271 3.27 7.73 -3.57
N ILE A 272 3.33 6.95 -4.65
CA ILE A 272 4.60 6.46 -5.20
C ILE A 272 5.43 7.65 -5.72
N PHE A 273 4.80 8.57 -6.44
CA PHE A 273 5.45 9.71 -7.07
C PHE A 273 5.46 10.99 -6.22
N ALA A 274 4.91 10.95 -5.00
CA ALA A 274 4.85 12.09 -4.09
C ALA A 274 6.22 12.74 -3.96
N THR A 275 6.28 13.99 -4.44
CA THR A 275 7.49 14.76 -4.70
C THR A 275 8.21 15.06 -3.39
N GLY A 276 9.34 14.40 -3.18
CA GLY A 276 10.35 14.82 -2.22
C GLY A 276 11.62 15.16 -2.99
N GLY A 277 11.64 16.37 -3.57
CA GLY A 277 12.84 17.08 -4.05
C GLY A 277 13.71 16.34 -5.09
N GLU A 278 13.80 16.94 -6.27
CA GLU A 278 14.88 16.73 -7.23
C GLU A 278 16.24 16.53 -6.52
N THR A 279 17.05 15.57 -6.99
CA THR A 279 18.44 15.25 -6.56
C THR A 279 18.69 14.27 -5.40
N GLN A 280 17.91 13.19 -5.23
CA GLN A 280 18.36 12.05 -4.42
C GLN A 280 19.05 10.97 -5.28
N LYS A 281 20.36 10.75 -5.06
CA LYS A 281 21.19 9.66 -5.64
C LYS A 281 20.58 8.24 -5.47
N ARG A 282 19.44 8.10 -4.75
CA ARG A 282 18.75 6.85 -4.41
C ARG A 282 17.25 6.85 -4.77
N ALA A 283 16.78 7.74 -5.65
CA ALA A 283 15.36 7.84 -6.04
C ALA A 283 14.75 6.50 -6.47
N ALA A 284 15.45 5.71 -7.28
CA ALA A 284 14.99 4.39 -7.71
C ALA A 284 14.85 3.36 -6.57
N LYS A 285 15.60 3.51 -5.46
CA LYS A 285 15.46 2.65 -4.27
C LYS A 285 14.22 3.07 -3.47
N LEU A 286 13.98 4.38 -3.35
CA LEU A 286 12.80 4.93 -2.67
C LEU A 286 11.50 4.57 -3.39
N LEU A 287 11.46 4.69 -4.72
CA LEU A 287 10.30 4.30 -5.53
C LEU A 287 9.96 2.81 -5.36
N ARG A 288 10.96 1.92 -5.42
CA ARG A 288 10.76 0.48 -5.14
C ARG A 288 10.29 0.24 -3.71
N GLY A 289 10.85 0.95 -2.73
CA GLY A 289 10.40 0.88 -1.34
C GLY A 289 8.94 1.28 -1.16
N ARG A 290 8.49 2.36 -1.81
CA ARG A 290 7.09 2.81 -1.78
C ARG A 290 6.14 1.83 -2.45
N SER A 291 6.52 1.28 -3.61
CA SER A 291 5.72 0.25 -4.29
C SER A 291 5.60 -1.04 -3.45
N PHE A 292 6.71 -1.48 -2.84
CA PHE A 292 6.69 -2.61 -1.91
C PHE A 292 5.83 -2.32 -0.67
N TYR A 293 5.90 -1.10 -0.13
CA TYR A 293 5.11 -0.68 1.02
C TYR A 293 3.60 -0.75 0.76
N VAL A 294 3.12 -0.27 -0.38
CA VAL A 294 1.71 -0.40 -0.78
C VAL A 294 1.30 -1.86 -0.86
N SER A 295 2.13 -2.69 -1.50
CA SER A 295 1.85 -4.13 -1.65
C SER A 295 1.75 -4.82 -0.28
N LEU A 296 2.66 -4.51 0.64
CA LEU A 296 2.66 -5.04 2.01
C LEU A 296 1.44 -4.58 2.80
N LEU A 297 1.04 -3.31 2.66
CA LEU A 297 -0.15 -2.78 3.34
C LEU A 297 -1.42 -3.51 2.88
N SER A 298 -1.58 -3.71 1.57
CA SER A 298 -2.72 -4.44 1.00
C SER A 298 -2.73 -5.90 1.42
N GLU A 299 -1.57 -6.56 1.46
CA GLU A 299 -1.41 -7.92 2.00
C GLU A 299 -1.83 -7.99 3.47
N CYS A 300 -1.33 -7.09 4.32
CA CYS A 300 -1.70 -7.04 5.74
C CYS A 300 -3.19 -6.76 5.94
N ALA A 301 -3.80 -5.90 5.11
CA ALA A 301 -5.23 -5.62 5.17
C ALA A 301 -6.05 -6.85 4.78
N ALA A 302 -5.68 -7.57 3.72
CA ALA A 302 -6.36 -8.80 3.31
C ALA A 302 -6.24 -9.90 4.38
N LEU A 303 -5.03 -10.12 4.92
CA LEU A 303 -4.79 -11.05 6.02
C LEU A 303 -5.62 -10.67 7.25
N LYS A 304 -5.80 -9.38 7.53
CA LYS A 304 -6.62 -8.93 8.66
C LYS A 304 -8.11 -9.23 8.46
N VAL A 305 -8.62 -9.10 7.24
CA VAL A 305 -9.98 -9.50 6.89
C VAL A 305 -10.17 -11.00 7.07
N LEU A 306 -9.25 -11.83 6.55
CA LEU A 306 -9.30 -13.29 6.69
C LEU A 306 -9.26 -13.72 8.16
N GLU A 307 -8.35 -13.16 8.95
CA GLU A 307 -8.21 -13.42 10.39
C GLU A 307 -9.51 -13.09 11.14
N MET A 308 -10.13 -11.95 10.87
CA MET A 308 -11.33 -11.50 11.58
C MET A 308 -12.61 -12.24 11.18
N LEU A 309 -12.61 -12.89 10.02
CA LEU A 309 -13.74 -13.69 9.54
C LEU A 309 -13.55 -15.21 9.75
N ASP A 310 -12.41 -15.63 10.32
CA ASP A 310 -11.98 -17.02 10.43
C ASP A 310 -12.04 -17.75 9.07
N LEU A 311 -11.55 -17.08 8.03
CA LEU A 311 -11.49 -17.60 6.67
C LEU A 311 -10.09 -18.12 6.34
N PRO A 312 -9.99 -19.23 5.59
CA PRO A 312 -8.73 -19.76 5.14
C PRO A 312 -8.11 -18.84 4.06
N PRO A 313 -6.79 -18.93 3.85
CA PRO A 313 -6.08 -18.20 2.80
C PRO A 313 -6.67 -18.43 1.40
N THR A 314 -7.21 -19.62 1.12
CA THR A 314 -7.90 -19.95 -0.14
C THR A 314 -9.10 -19.04 -0.44
N SER A 315 -9.70 -18.40 0.58
CA SER A 315 -10.82 -17.46 0.38
C SER A 315 -10.41 -16.14 -0.27
N GLN A 316 -9.10 -15.82 -0.33
CA GLN A 316 -8.58 -14.70 -1.11
C GLN A 316 -8.39 -15.14 -2.57
N ILE A 317 -9.25 -14.62 -3.46
CA ILE A 317 -9.23 -14.97 -4.89
C ILE A 317 -8.13 -14.22 -5.62
N THR A 318 -8.00 -12.92 -5.37
CA THR A 318 -6.94 -12.10 -5.95
C THR A 318 -6.32 -11.19 -4.92
N ASN A 319 -5.02 -10.95 -5.06
CA ASN A 319 -4.30 -9.86 -4.41
C ASN A 319 -3.25 -9.32 -5.38
N ALA A 320 -3.54 -8.18 -6.01
CA ALA A 320 -2.68 -7.59 -7.03
C ALA A 320 -2.79 -6.07 -7.04
N ALA A 321 -1.66 -5.39 -7.24
CA ALA A 321 -1.59 -3.95 -7.47
C ALA A 321 -2.30 -3.07 -6.42
N GLY A 322 -2.25 -3.48 -5.15
CA GLY A 322 -2.89 -2.75 -4.06
C GLY A 322 -4.39 -3.03 -3.88
N LYS A 323 -4.91 -4.01 -4.63
CA LYS A 323 -6.31 -4.42 -4.65
C LYS A 323 -6.43 -5.91 -4.35
N PHE A 324 -7.30 -6.27 -3.41
CA PHE A 324 -7.59 -7.66 -3.10
C PHE A 324 -9.08 -7.96 -3.17
N LEU A 325 -9.42 -9.22 -3.43
CA LEU A 325 -10.78 -9.74 -3.44
C LEU A 325 -10.86 -11.00 -2.59
N ILE A 326 -11.76 -11.00 -1.61
CA ILE A 326 -12.05 -12.12 -0.72
C ILE A 326 -13.51 -12.55 -0.90
N VAL A 327 -13.74 -13.85 -0.97
CA VAL A 327 -15.08 -14.45 -0.92
C VAL A 327 -15.38 -14.84 0.52
N ALA A 328 -16.48 -14.33 1.06
CA ALA A 328 -16.92 -14.52 2.43
C ALA A 328 -18.40 -14.98 2.50
N PRO A 329 -18.85 -15.60 3.60
CA PRO A 329 -20.27 -15.90 3.81
C PRO A 329 -21.09 -14.63 4.01
N HIS A 330 -22.29 -14.57 3.42
CA HIS A 330 -23.22 -13.47 3.68
C HIS A 330 -24.03 -13.68 4.95
N THR A 331 -23.46 -13.30 6.09
CA THR A 331 -24.11 -13.41 7.40
C THR A 331 -24.05 -12.06 8.16
N PRO A 332 -25.00 -11.79 9.08
CA PRO A 332 -24.95 -10.59 9.91
C PRO A 332 -23.62 -10.46 10.69
N GLU A 333 -23.11 -11.59 11.22
CA GLU A 333 -21.82 -11.61 11.92
C GLU A 333 -20.66 -11.20 11.00
N ALA A 334 -20.61 -11.73 9.76
CA ALA A 334 -19.56 -11.36 8.81
C ALA A 334 -19.58 -9.86 8.48
N LEU A 335 -20.77 -9.27 8.29
CA LEU A 335 -20.93 -7.83 8.04
C LEU A 335 -20.44 -6.98 9.22
N GLU A 336 -20.77 -7.37 10.44
CA GLU A 336 -20.30 -6.70 11.66
C GLU A 336 -18.77 -6.77 11.79
N ARG A 337 -18.18 -7.95 11.58
CA ARG A 337 -16.73 -8.16 11.62
C ARG A 337 -15.99 -7.36 10.55
N ILE A 338 -16.53 -7.27 9.34
CA ILE A 338 -15.96 -6.42 8.28
C ILE A 338 -15.97 -4.94 8.70
N ALA A 339 -17.06 -4.46 9.32
CA ALA A 339 -17.13 -3.09 9.83
C ALA A 339 -16.12 -2.84 10.98
N GLU A 340 -15.84 -3.85 11.82
CA GLU A 340 -14.77 -3.77 12.83
C GLU A 340 -13.37 -3.70 12.20
N VAL A 341 -13.11 -4.52 11.18
CA VAL A 341 -11.85 -4.49 10.43
C VAL A 341 -11.64 -3.12 9.80
N GLN A 342 -12.67 -2.54 9.17
CA GLN A 342 -12.59 -1.22 8.57
C GLN A 342 -12.10 -0.17 9.59
N LYS A 343 -12.67 -0.15 10.80
CA LYS A 343 -12.23 0.75 11.87
C LYS A 343 -10.77 0.55 12.27
N VAL A 344 -10.26 -0.69 12.23
CA VAL A 344 -8.84 -0.98 12.52
C VAL A 344 -7.95 -0.43 11.41
N LEU A 345 -8.33 -0.64 10.15
CA LEU A 345 -7.59 -0.14 8.99
C LEU A 345 -7.60 1.40 8.92
N ASP A 346 -8.72 2.04 9.25
CA ASP A 346 -8.83 3.50 9.33
C ASP A 346 -7.86 4.08 10.39
N ARG A 347 -7.66 3.38 11.51
CA ARG A 347 -6.67 3.79 12.53
C ARG A 347 -5.24 3.67 12.00
N TRP A 348 -4.93 2.67 11.16
CA TRP A 348 -3.61 2.58 10.52
C TRP A 348 -3.36 3.80 9.62
N ALA A 349 -4.36 4.23 8.85
CA ALA A 349 -4.26 5.44 8.05
C ALA A 349 -4.01 6.69 8.92
N GLY A 350 -4.68 6.81 10.07
CA GLY A 350 -4.42 7.87 11.05
C GLY A 350 -2.97 7.89 11.57
N LEU A 351 -2.41 6.72 11.90
CA LEU A 351 -1.01 6.61 12.33
C LEU A 351 -0.03 7.01 11.23
N LEU A 352 -0.33 6.68 9.97
CA LEU A 352 0.50 7.08 8.84
C LEU A 352 0.48 8.59 8.60
N ARG A 353 -0.67 9.24 8.81
CA ARG A 353 -0.78 10.71 8.80
C ARG A 353 0.01 11.35 9.92
N ILE A 354 0.01 10.77 11.13
CA ILE A 354 0.88 11.25 12.22
C ILE A 354 2.35 11.16 11.81
N ALA A 355 2.77 10.05 11.19
CA ALA A 355 4.14 9.89 10.71
C ALA A 355 4.50 10.90 9.60
N SER A 356 3.57 11.22 8.69
CA SER A 356 3.79 12.23 7.65
C SER A 356 3.93 13.64 8.26
N TRP A 357 3.15 13.96 9.29
CA TRP A 357 3.28 15.19 10.07
C TRP A 357 4.62 15.30 10.80
N VAL A 358 5.09 14.22 11.44
CA VAL A 358 6.42 14.19 12.07
C VAL A 358 7.53 14.39 11.04
N SER A 359 7.40 13.80 9.85
CA SER A 359 8.34 14.05 8.76
C SER A 359 8.30 15.51 8.27
N ALA A 360 7.11 16.12 8.16
CA ALA A 360 6.95 17.51 7.78
C ALA A 360 7.59 18.45 8.81
N LEU A 361 7.43 18.18 10.11
CA LEU A 361 8.12 18.91 11.18
C LEU A 361 9.64 18.80 11.06
N SER A 362 10.17 17.61 10.78
CA SER A 362 11.61 17.43 10.58
C SER A 362 12.13 18.20 9.36
N THR A 363 11.37 18.24 8.26
CA THR A 363 11.73 19.03 7.07
C THR A 363 11.71 20.52 7.39
N PHE A 364 10.67 20.98 8.09
CA PHE A 364 10.62 22.36 8.56
C PHE A 364 11.81 22.66 9.46
N ASP A 365 12.15 21.83 10.44
CA ASP A 365 13.25 22.08 11.38
C ASP A 365 14.61 22.17 10.67
N LYS A 366 14.75 21.50 9.53
CA LYS A 366 15.94 21.57 8.68
C LYS A 366 15.94 22.83 7.79
N ASP A 367 14.89 23.05 7.00
CA ASP A 367 14.94 23.98 5.86
C ASP A 367 14.21 25.32 6.12
N GLY A 368 13.37 25.37 7.16
CA GLY A 368 12.56 26.54 7.55
C GLY A 368 11.30 26.73 6.72
N ASP A 369 11.07 25.83 5.77
CA ASP A 369 9.94 25.89 4.86
C ASP A 369 8.68 25.31 5.52
N TYR A 370 7.74 26.17 5.90
CA TYR A 370 6.45 25.76 6.46
C TYR A 370 5.37 25.49 5.41
N SER A 371 5.66 25.65 4.11
CA SER A 371 4.72 25.22 3.06
C SER A 371 4.53 23.70 3.06
N VAL A 372 5.49 22.94 3.61
CA VAL A 372 5.42 21.48 3.76
C VAL A 372 4.25 21.00 4.62
N PHE A 373 3.67 21.89 5.44
CA PHE A 373 2.48 21.58 6.24
C PHE A 373 1.18 21.78 5.45
N ALA A 374 1.18 22.58 4.38
CA ALA A 374 -0.04 22.94 3.64
C ALA A 374 -0.72 21.70 3.04
N ASP A 375 0.04 20.81 2.42
CA ASP A 375 -0.52 19.59 1.83
C ASP A 375 -1.12 18.65 2.90
N ARG A 376 -0.56 18.66 4.11
CA ARG A 376 -1.00 17.78 5.21
C ARG A 376 -2.27 18.33 5.85
N LEU A 377 -2.38 19.65 5.91
CA LEU A 377 -3.59 20.34 6.31
C LEU A 377 -4.72 20.13 5.29
N ASP A 378 -4.43 20.10 3.99
CA ASP A 378 -5.40 19.75 2.96
C ASP A 378 -5.88 18.30 3.13
N GLU A 379 -4.96 17.35 3.33
CA GLU A 379 -5.28 15.95 3.63
C GLU A 379 -6.17 15.82 4.89
N ASP A 380 -5.91 16.64 5.91
CA ASP A 380 -6.65 16.77 7.17
C ASP A 380 -8.00 17.48 7.05
N GLY A 381 -8.37 17.95 5.85
CA GLY A 381 -9.69 18.51 5.56
C GLY A 381 -9.79 20.01 5.83
N LEU A 382 -8.66 20.71 5.92
CA LEU A 382 -8.66 22.17 5.93
C LEU A 382 -9.03 22.71 4.54
N THR A 383 -9.64 23.90 4.48
CA THR A 383 -9.98 24.51 3.20
C THR A 383 -8.72 24.88 2.43
N VAL A 384 -8.75 24.65 1.12
CA VAL A 384 -7.64 25.00 0.19
C VAL A 384 -7.29 26.50 0.29
N GLU A 385 -8.27 27.35 0.57
CA GLU A 385 -8.02 28.78 0.81
C GLU A 385 -7.15 29.01 2.06
N GLY A 386 -7.45 28.32 3.16
CA GLY A 386 -6.66 28.36 4.39
C GLY A 386 -5.21 27.91 4.16
N THR A 387 -5.01 26.78 3.48
CA THR A 387 -3.66 26.26 3.19
C THR A 387 -2.90 27.11 2.17
N ASN A 388 -3.59 27.80 1.26
CA ASN A 388 -2.98 28.74 0.32
C ASN A 388 -2.39 29.98 0.99
N HIS A 389 -2.95 30.44 2.13
CA HIS A 389 -2.29 31.48 2.93
C HIS A 389 -0.92 31.01 3.42
N LEU A 390 -0.81 29.77 3.90
CA LEU A 390 0.47 29.20 4.35
C LEU A 390 1.49 29.06 3.20
N ARG A 391 1.04 28.60 2.01
CA ARG A 391 1.89 28.50 0.81
C ARG A 391 2.40 29.86 0.34
N ARG A 392 1.53 30.87 0.28
CA ARG A 392 1.88 32.24 -0.13
C ARG A 392 2.82 32.89 0.87
N ALA A 393 2.55 32.72 2.17
CA ALA A 393 3.45 33.19 3.21
C ALA A 393 4.87 32.63 3.01
N ALA A 394 5.01 31.32 2.81
CA ALA A 394 6.31 30.68 2.60
C ALA A 394 6.99 31.15 1.30
N PHE A 395 6.21 31.44 0.26
CA PHE A 395 6.72 32.07 -0.96
C PHE A 395 7.29 33.46 -0.69
N PHE A 396 6.52 34.34 -0.05
CA PHE A 396 6.95 35.71 0.27
C PHE A 396 8.17 35.73 1.20
N GLU A 397 8.23 34.84 2.20
CA GLU A 397 9.40 34.76 3.07
C GLU A 397 10.67 34.36 2.29
N ARG A 398 10.56 33.34 1.41
CA ARG A 398 11.68 32.89 0.57
C ARG A 398 12.13 33.94 -0.44
N THR A 399 11.22 34.78 -0.93
CA THR A 399 11.55 35.92 -1.81
C THR A 399 11.94 37.18 -1.04
N SER A 400 12.23 37.06 0.27
CA SER A 400 12.70 38.14 1.15
C SER A 400 11.68 39.27 1.33
N ASN A 401 10.40 38.95 1.33
CA ASN A 401 9.29 39.85 1.60
C ASN A 401 8.56 39.48 2.92
N PRO A 402 9.13 39.82 4.08
CA PRO A 402 8.57 39.44 5.39
C PRO A 402 7.25 40.16 5.71
N ARG A 403 6.96 41.29 5.06
CA ARG A 403 5.72 42.05 5.26
C ARG A 403 4.52 41.29 4.70
N ASP A 404 4.59 40.88 3.43
CA ASP A 404 3.50 40.12 2.81
C ASP A 404 3.42 38.70 3.40
N ALA A 405 4.55 38.10 3.75
CA ALA A 405 4.56 36.83 4.49
C ALA A 405 3.81 36.94 5.83
N ARG A 406 4.03 38.01 6.60
CA ARG A 406 3.31 38.27 7.85
C ARG A 406 1.80 38.41 7.62
N ASN A 407 1.39 39.15 6.59
CA ASN A 407 -0.04 39.35 6.28
C ASN A 407 -0.73 38.00 6.00
N GLU A 408 -0.10 37.16 5.18
CA GLU A 408 -0.61 35.83 4.86
C GLU A 408 -0.62 34.91 6.09
N LEU A 409 0.40 34.96 6.95
CA LEU A 409 0.41 34.19 8.21
C LEU A 409 -0.67 34.65 9.20
N THR A 410 -0.95 35.95 9.27
CA THR A 410 -2.04 36.49 10.11
C THR A 410 -3.39 35.94 9.66
N ASN A 411 -3.65 35.91 8.34
CA ASN A 411 -4.87 35.31 7.79
C ASN A 411 -4.96 33.81 8.09
N PHE A 412 -3.83 33.09 7.99
CA PHE A 412 -3.77 31.68 8.37
C PHE A 412 -3.99 31.47 9.88
N ASN A 413 -3.53 32.40 10.72
CA ASN A 413 -3.64 32.30 12.17
C ASN A 413 -5.10 32.31 12.65
N GLU A 414 -6.01 32.98 11.94
CA GLU A 414 -7.45 32.88 12.21
C GLU A 414 -7.95 31.44 12.11
N THR A 415 -7.43 30.69 11.13
CA THR A 415 -7.77 29.28 10.91
C THR A 415 -7.19 28.40 12.02
N LEU A 416 -5.93 28.63 12.39
CA LEU A 416 -5.28 27.97 13.55
C LEU A 416 -6.07 28.17 14.85
N THR A 417 -6.62 29.37 15.05
CA THR A 417 -7.34 29.73 16.29
C THR A 417 -8.71 29.05 16.36
N ARG A 418 -9.37 28.80 15.21
CA ARG A 418 -10.64 28.07 15.13
C ARG A 418 -10.49 26.56 15.42
N GLY A 419 -9.27 26.06 15.40
CA GLY A 419 -8.94 24.65 15.59
C GLY A 419 -8.70 23.95 14.26
N LEU A 420 -7.64 23.14 14.22
CA LEU A 420 -7.29 22.36 13.05
C LEU A 420 -8.03 21.01 13.04
N PRO A 421 -8.46 20.51 11.87
CA PRO A 421 -9.20 19.25 11.77
C PRO A 421 -8.29 18.01 11.82
N GLY A 422 -8.86 16.85 12.16
CA GLY A 422 -8.17 15.57 12.04
C GLY A 422 -6.87 15.46 12.84
N VAL A 423 -5.82 14.95 12.22
CA VAL A 423 -4.52 14.69 12.87
C VAL A 423 -3.77 15.99 13.17
N SER A 424 -3.92 17.01 12.34
CA SER A 424 -3.28 18.32 12.49
C SER A 424 -3.61 19.02 13.81
N ALA A 425 -4.75 18.69 14.44
CA ALA A 425 -5.09 19.14 15.79
C ALA A 425 -4.00 18.80 16.82
N LEU A 426 -3.37 17.63 16.70
CA LEU A 426 -2.29 17.17 17.59
C LEU A 426 -1.02 18.01 17.45
N PHE A 427 -0.85 18.68 16.30
CA PHE A 427 0.35 19.44 15.95
C PHE A 427 0.12 20.96 16.00
N ALA A 428 -1.08 21.42 16.36
CA ALA A 428 -1.45 22.83 16.36
C ALA A 428 -0.49 23.70 17.18
N GLU A 429 -0.15 23.28 18.41
CA GLU A 429 0.79 23.99 19.27
C GLU A 429 2.20 24.08 18.66
N GLN A 430 2.67 22.96 18.07
CA GLN A 430 3.98 22.91 17.41
C GLN A 430 4.05 23.80 16.16
N LEU A 431 2.92 23.91 15.43
CA LEU A 431 2.80 24.79 14.28
C LEU A 431 2.75 26.26 14.70
N GLN A 432 1.98 26.60 15.74
CA GLN A 432 1.94 27.96 16.31
C GLN A 432 3.31 28.43 16.76
N GLU A 433 4.03 27.60 17.53
CA GLU A 433 5.37 27.93 18.04
C GLU A 433 6.38 28.17 16.90
N ARG A 434 6.24 27.47 15.78
CA ARG A 434 7.12 27.60 14.61
C ARG A 434 6.77 28.80 13.73
N LEU A 435 5.50 29.21 13.71
CA LEU A 435 5.03 30.38 12.97
C LEU A 435 5.10 31.67 13.78
N LYS A 436 5.38 31.62 15.09
CA LYS A 436 5.25 32.75 16.04
C LYS A 436 5.96 34.05 15.67
N TRP A 437 6.95 34.01 14.77
CA TRP A 437 7.70 35.21 14.38
C TRP A 437 6.78 36.29 13.79
N HIS A 438 5.63 35.94 13.19
CA HIS A 438 4.70 36.92 12.60
C HIS A 438 3.92 37.75 13.63
N HIS A 439 3.85 37.28 14.88
CA HIS A 439 3.08 37.90 15.97
C HIS A 439 3.79 39.07 16.65
N ARG A 440 5.02 39.47 16.28
CA ARG A 440 5.66 40.62 16.95
C ARG A 440 4.97 41.93 16.60
N ASP A 441 5.17 42.91 17.47
CA ASP A 441 4.50 44.20 17.41
C ASP A 441 4.81 44.98 16.12
N ASN A 442 6.04 44.87 15.59
CA ASN A 442 6.51 45.62 14.44
C ASN A 442 7.35 44.79 13.45
N LEU A 443 7.50 45.31 12.22
CA LEU A 443 8.24 44.66 11.15
C LEU A 443 9.72 44.43 11.50
N PHE A 444 10.32 45.39 12.22
CA PHE A 444 11.69 45.28 12.71
C PHE A 444 11.88 44.01 13.57
N ALA A 445 11.04 43.81 14.57
CA ALA A 445 11.11 42.65 15.45
C ALA A 445 10.92 41.33 14.69
N ASN A 446 10.00 41.29 13.71
CA ASN A 446 9.83 40.13 12.84
C ASN A 446 11.11 39.79 12.05
N GLN A 447 11.74 40.80 11.45
CA GLN A 447 12.98 40.61 10.68
C GLN A 447 14.15 40.19 11.57
N VAL A 448 14.23 40.68 12.81
CA VAL A 448 15.24 40.25 13.79
C VAL A 448 15.04 38.78 14.17
N ASP A 449 13.80 38.36 14.40
CA ASP A 449 13.49 36.97 14.70
C ASP A 449 13.83 36.05 13.52
N LEU A 450 13.47 36.45 12.29
CA LEU A 450 13.83 35.71 11.07
C LEU A 450 15.35 35.62 10.88
N ALA A 451 16.09 36.72 11.09
CA ALA A 451 17.54 36.72 10.99
C ALA A 451 18.19 35.73 11.98
N ASN A 452 17.71 35.72 13.23
CA ASN A 452 18.17 34.79 14.24
C ASN A 452 17.76 33.34 13.94
N PHE A 453 16.54 33.14 13.45
CA PHE A 453 16.01 31.84 13.07
C PHE A 453 16.87 31.19 11.99
N TYR A 454 17.12 31.90 10.89
CA TYR A 454 17.94 31.39 9.78
C TYR A 454 19.41 31.20 10.16
N ARG A 455 19.97 32.08 11.01
CA ARG A 455 21.34 31.90 11.53
C ARG A 455 21.49 30.61 12.31
N LYS A 456 20.55 30.31 13.22
CA LYS A 456 20.59 29.08 14.04
C LYS A 456 20.54 27.79 13.22
N ARG A 457 20.05 27.87 11.97
CA ARG A 457 19.89 26.76 11.03
C ARG A 457 21.02 26.64 10.01
N GLY A 458 21.96 27.58 10.00
CA GLY A 458 23.04 27.62 9.02
C GLY A 458 22.66 28.22 7.66
N ASP A 459 21.47 28.81 7.51
CA ASP A 459 21.14 29.59 6.31
C ASP A 459 21.64 31.03 6.45
N TYR A 460 22.95 31.19 6.24
CA TYR A 460 23.63 32.47 6.45
C TYR A 460 23.24 33.53 5.42
N ILE A 461 22.79 33.14 4.23
CA ILE A 461 22.34 34.09 3.19
C ILE A 461 21.05 34.77 3.64
N ARG A 462 20.00 33.99 3.96
CA ARG A 462 18.73 34.55 4.45
C ARG A 462 18.92 35.29 5.76
N ALA A 463 19.75 34.77 6.67
CA ALA A 463 20.08 35.47 7.91
C ALA A 463 20.68 36.86 7.65
N ALA A 464 21.63 36.98 6.70
CA ALA A 464 22.26 38.24 6.36
C ALA A 464 21.30 39.20 5.62
N ILE A 465 20.39 38.68 4.79
CA ILE A 465 19.34 39.48 4.14
C ILE A 465 18.41 40.08 5.20
N PHE A 466 17.81 39.25 6.06
CA PHE A 466 16.87 39.74 7.08
C PHE A 466 17.55 40.65 8.11
N ALA A 467 18.82 40.40 8.47
CA ALA A 467 19.57 41.29 9.35
C ALA A 467 19.84 42.66 8.70
N CYS A 468 20.16 42.69 7.40
CA CYS A 468 20.31 43.95 6.65
C CYS A 468 18.99 44.73 6.60
N GLU A 469 17.90 44.04 6.25
CA GLU A 469 16.57 44.65 6.15
C GLU A 469 16.09 45.16 7.50
N ALA A 470 16.28 44.41 8.59
CA ALA A 470 15.98 44.85 9.96
C ALA A 470 16.70 46.15 10.31
N PHE A 471 18.00 46.24 10.01
CA PHE A 471 18.76 47.46 10.28
C PHE A 471 18.21 48.67 9.50
N ILE A 472 17.86 48.48 8.23
CA ILE A 472 17.26 49.54 7.40
C ILE A 472 15.90 49.97 7.97
N THR A 473 15.05 49.00 8.34
CA THR A 473 13.74 49.29 8.96
C THR A 473 13.90 50.08 10.26
N ARG A 474 14.85 49.71 11.13
CA ARG A 474 15.18 50.46 12.35
C ARG A 474 15.60 51.91 12.05
N LEU A 475 16.40 52.14 11.00
CA LEU A 475 16.82 53.49 10.62
C LEU A 475 15.65 54.36 10.18
N ILE A 476 14.68 53.78 9.46
CA ILE A 476 13.49 54.49 9.02
C ILE A 476 12.59 54.83 10.21
N ASP A 477 12.35 53.86 11.09
CA ASP A 477 11.54 54.06 12.30
C ASP A 477 12.14 55.13 13.23
N HIS A 478 13.48 55.23 13.29
CA HIS A 478 14.20 56.22 14.12
C HIS A 478 14.31 57.63 13.46
N GLU A 479 14.22 57.76 12.13
CA GLU A 479 14.35 59.06 11.44
C GLU A 479 13.02 59.61 10.88
N ALA A 480 11.97 58.80 10.75
CA ALA A 480 10.69 59.21 10.20
C ALA A 480 9.54 58.47 10.87
N GLY A 481 8.87 59.12 11.84
CA GLY A 481 7.54 58.69 12.29
C GLY A 481 6.65 58.47 11.08
N GLU A 482 6.32 57.20 10.85
CA GLU A 482 5.49 56.64 9.77
C GLU A 482 5.54 57.42 8.44
N LYS A 483 6.65 57.32 7.71
CA LYS A 483 6.66 57.66 6.27
C LYS A 483 6.79 56.41 5.43
N GLU A 484 5.97 56.35 4.38
CA GLU A 484 5.87 55.29 3.38
C GLU A 484 7.16 54.45 3.23
N ASP A 485 7.06 53.17 3.60
CA ASP A 485 8.09 52.14 3.46
C ASP A 485 8.28 51.73 1.98
N ASN A 486 8.81 52.67 1.18
CA ASN A 486 9.10 52.48 -0.24
C ASN A 486 10.62 52.55 -0.50
N TYR A 487 11.06 52.03 -1.66
CA TYR A 487 12.47 51.95 -2.03
C TYR A 487 13.21 53.31 -1.94
N LYS A 488 12.52 54.42 -2.28
CA LYS A 488 13.12 55.76 -2.24
C LYS A 488 13.40 56.19 -0.80
N THR A 489 12.46 55.97 0.11
CA THR A 489 12.61 56.26 1.55
C THR A 489 13.72 55.40 2.17
N ARG A 490 13.75 54.10 1.87
CA ARG A 490 14.81 53.17 2.33
C ARG A 490 16.21 53.62 1.89
N LYS A 491 16.35 53.96 0.61
CA LYS A 491 17.62 54.44 0.05
C LYS A 491 18.02 55.79 0.63
N ALA A 492 17.06 56.69 0.86
CA ALA A 492 17.31 58.00 1.46
C ALA A 492 17.76 57.90 2.92
N ALA A 493 17.08 57.09 3.76
CA ALA A 493 17.47 56.84 5.15
C ALA A 493 18.87 56.23 5.23
N LEU A 494 19.16 55.22 4.40
CA LEU A 494 20.49 54.62 4.36
C LEU A 494 21.57 55.59 3.88
N SER A 495 21.26 56.44 2.89
CA SER A 495 22.18 57.48 2.39
C SER A 495 22.40 58.60 3.42
N ALA A 496 21.37 58.99 4.16
CA ALA A 496 21.47 59.96 5.26
C ALA A 496 22.34 59.39 6.39
N TYR A 497 22.14 58.12 6.74
CA TYR A 497 22.92 57.44 7.76
C TYR A 497 24.40 57.29 7.37
N THR A 498 24.69 56.88 6.12
CA THR A 498 26.07 56.69 5.64
C THR A 498 26.82 58.01 5.38
N SER A 499 26.12 59.12 5.14
CA SER A 499 26.71 60.45 4.93
C SER A 499 26.98 61.22 6.23
N LYS A 500 26.26 60.93 7.34
CA LYS A 500 26.45 61.52 8.69
C LYS A 500 27.70 60.98 9.43
N LYS A 501 28.86 60.93 8.75
CA LYS A 501 30.17 60.43 9.20
C LYS A 501 30.80 61.14 10.43
N ARG A 502 30.08 61.97 11.20
CA ARG A 502 30.67 63.00 12.10
C ARG A 502 30.47 62.80 13.61
N ARG A 503 29.75 61.79 14.10
CA ARG A 503 29.69 61.48 15.55
C ARG A 503 30.43 60.18 15.85
N GLN A 504 31.38 60.23 16.79
CA GLN A 504 32.29 59.13 17.17
C GLN A 504 31.54 57.86 17.62
N GLU A 505 30.36 58.03 18.24
CA GLU A 505 29.45 56.97 18.71
C GLU A 505 28.92 56.06 17.57
N TRP A 506 28.82 56.57 16.34
CA TRP A 506 28.11 55.90 15.24
C TRP A 506 29.05 55.19 14.25
N GLN A 507 30.36 55.39 14.41
CA GLN A 507 31.37 54.87 13.49
C GLN A 507 31.46 53.33 13.56
N HIS A 508 31.28 52.77 14.75
CA HIS A 508 31.28 51.33 14.98
C HIS A 508 30.06 50.63 14.33
N LEU A 509 28.86 51.21 14.43
CA LEU A 509 27.64 50.69 13.81
C LEU A 509 27.71 50.72 12.28
N CYS A 510 28.15 51.84 11.70
CA CYS A 510 28.40 51.96 10.25
C CYS A 510 29.38 50.89 9.75
N SER A 511 30.49 50.67 10.47
CA SER A 511 31.48 49.66 10.09
C SER A 511 30.91 48.23 10.15
N SER A 512 30.07 47.94 11.16
CA SER A 512 29.43 46.64 11.32
C SER A 512 28.38 46.39 10.24
N TYR A 513 27.59 47.40 9.88
CA TYR A 513 26.63 47.28 8.78
C TYR A 513 27.31 47.11 7.42
N CYS A 514 28.39 47.84 7.14
CA CYS A 514 29.18 47.62 5.93
C CYS A 514 29.69 46.17 5.85
N LEU A 515 30.21 45.63 6.96
CA LEU A 515 30.65 44.25 7.03
C LEU A 515 29.50 43.26 6.77
N LEU A 516 28.32 43.47 7.37
CA LEU A 516 27.14 42.62 7.16
C LEU A 516 26.65 42.66 5.69
N ARG A 517 26.60 43.85 5.09
CA ARG A 517 26.22 44.03 3.68
C ARG A 517 27.20 43.34 2.74
N ASP A 518 28.50 43.50 3.01
CA ASP A 518 29.55 42.91 2.18
C ASP A 518 29.58 41.38 2.36
N LEU A 519 29.32 40.86 3.57
CA LEU A 519 29.08 39.43 3.82
C LEU A 519 27.89 38.91 3.02
N ARG A 520 26.73 39.58 3.09
CA ARG A 520 25.52 39.22 2.33
C ARG A 520 25.82 39.15 0.83
N ASN A 521 26.49 40.17 0.28
CA ASN A 521 26.83 40.22 -1.14
C ASN A 521 27.80 39.09 -1.52
N THR A 522 28.80 38.81 -0.68
CA THR A 522 29.77 37.74 -0.91
C THR A 522 29.08 36.37 -0.90
N LEU A 523 28.21 36.12 0.08
CA LEU A 523 27.45 34.87 0.18
C LEU A 523 26.45 34.70 -0.97
N ALA A 524 25.86 35.78 -1.48
CA ALA A 524 24.90 35.75 -2.58
C ALA A 524 25.55 35.59 -3.97
N HIS A 525 26.73 36.20 -4.19
CA HIS A 525 27.39 36.20 -5.50
C HIS A 525 28.49 35.14 -5.63
N GLY A 526 29.01 34.60 -4.53
CA GLY A 526 30.08 33.60 -4.53
C GLY A 526 31.44 34.13 -5.02
N ASN A 527 31.59 35.45 -5.14
CA ASN A 527 32.81 36.09 -5.62
C ASN A 527 33.88 36.13 -4.51
N GLU A 528 35.15 36.17 -4.91
CA GLU A 528 36.25 36.36 -3.98
C GLU A 528 36.09 37.71 -3.26
N PRO A 529 35.99 37.72 -1.91
CA PRO A 529 35.70 38.93 -1.17
C PRO A 529 36.87 39.91 -1.26
N SER A 530 36.58 41.17 -1.61
CA SER A 530 37.58 42.24 -1.67
C SER A 530 38.19 42.60 -0.31
N ASN A 531 37.58 42.13 0.78
CA ASN A 531 38.04 42.33 2.15
C ASN A 531 38.64 41.03 2.74
N PRO A 532 39.94 40.99 3.09
CA PRO A 532 40.59 39.81 3.67
C PRO A 532 39.90 39.28 4.93
N LYS A 533 39.27 40.18 5.70
CA LYS A 533 38.52 39.82 6.90
C LYS A 533 37.32 38.95 6.59
N ILE A 534 36.63 39.17 5.46
CA ILE A 534 35.48 38.36 5.02
C ILE A 534 35.93 36.97 4.59
N SER A 535 37.05 36.86 3.88
CA SER A 535 37.63 35.56 3.47
C SER A 535 37.87 34.64 4.67
N GLY A 536 38.45 35.17 5.75
CA GLY A 536 38.69 34.40 6.98
C GLY A 536 37.42 34.03 7.77
N ILE A 537 36.31 34.76 7.56
CA ILE A 537 35.01 34.49 8.19
C ILE A 537 34.27 33.39 7.44
N ILE A 538 34.17 33.48 6.11
CA ILE A 538 33.42 32.50 5.30
C ILE A 538 34.14 31.16 5.14
N ALA A 539 35.45 31.11 5.41
CA ALA A 539 36.26 29.88 5.35
C ALA A 539 35.92 28.85 6.45
N ASP A 540 35.22 29.26 7.52
CA ASP A 540 34.87 28.39 8.64
C ASP A 540 33.44 28.70 9.12
N GLU A 541 32.57 27.68 9.12
CA GLU A 541 31.16 27.85 9.48
C GLU A 541 30.97 28.40 10.90
N LYS A 542 31.79 27.95 11.86
CA LYS A 542 31.68 28.39 13.26
C LYS A 542 32.04 29.86 13.38
N ARG A 543 33.08 30.33 12.66
CA ARG A 543 33.44 31.75 12.59
C ARG A 543 32.35 32.59 11.93
N LEU A 544 31.79 32.11 10.82
CA LEU A 544 30.67 32.78 10.14
C LEU A 544 29.46 32.90 11.07
N ASN A 545 29.09 31.84 11.78
CA ASN A 545 27.98 31.83 12.72
C ASN A 545 28.20 32.83 13.88
N GLN A 546 29.40 32.82 14.47
CA GLN A 546 29.78 33.73 15.56
C GLN A 546 29.79 35.19 15.12
N GLU A 547 30.32 35.51 13.94
CA GLU A 547 30.31 36.87 13.41
C GLU A 547 28.90 37.33 13.04
N MET A 548 28.06 36.45 12.46
CA MET A 548 26.65 36.76 12.22
C MET A 548 25.91 37.04 13.53
N GLU A 549 26.14 36.27 14.59
CA GLU A 549 25.58 36.52 15.92
C GLU A 549 26.04 37.87 16.49
N ARG A 550 27.34 38.17 16.39
CA ARG A 550 27.91 39.45 16.82
C ARG A 550 27.28 40.62 16.05
N LEU A 551 27.16 40.51 14.73
CA LEU A 551 26.61 41.55 13.88
C LEU A 551 25.12 41.79 14.14
N ILE A 552 24.33 40.72 14.28
CA ILE A 552 22.91 40.81 14.66
C ILE A 552 22.77 41.53 16.01
N ARG A 553 23.56 41.14 17.03
CA ARG A 553 23.52 41.82 18.34
C ARG A 553 23.91 43.29 18.25
N VAL A 554 25.05 43.59 17.65
CA VAL A 554 25.58 44.97 17.56
C VAL A 554 24.63 45.90 16.80
N LEU A 555 24.01 45.42 15.73
CA LEU A 555 23.17 46.25 14.85
C LEU A 555 21.70 46.30 15.30
N LEU A 556 21.20 45.25 15.96
CA LEU A 556 19.78 45.02 16.15
C LEU A 556 19.35 44.89 17.62
N ASP A 557 20.25 44.69 18.59
CA ASP A 557 19.87 44.75 20.00
C ASP A 557 19.82 46.22 20.50
N ASN A 558 18.76 46.55 21.25
CA ASN A 558 18.48 47.87 21.81
C ASN A 558 19.24 48.16 23.12
N ARG A 559 20.47 47.68 23.29
CA ARG A 559 21.30 48.11 24.43
C ARG A 559 22.13 49.32 24.04
N GLU A 560 21.48 50.47 24.21
CA GLU A 560 21.98 51.86 24.28
C GLU A 560 22.98 52.32 23.21
#